data_AF-A0A7Y6FAN2-F1
#
_entry.id   AF-A0A7Y6FAN2-F1
#
_cell.length_a   1.000
_cell.length_b   1.000
_cell.length_c   1.000
_cell.angle_alpha   90.00
_cell.angle_beta   90.00
_cell.angle_gamma   90.00
#
_symmetry.space_group_name_H-M   'P 1'
#
loop_
_entity.id
_entity.type
_entity.pdbx_description
1 polymer ?
#
loop_
_entity_poly.entity_id
_entity_poly.type
_entity_poly.pdbx_seq_one_letter_code
_entity_poly.pdbx_strand_id
1 'polypeptide(L)'
;MSPPEDDRAEPLPPGYRVGDWAVTDLIGSGGWSTVYAARRADTPPDASPGPAEAALKIMPTAGLAPRQAHRIAESARREVELGRRAGHPRLIGLLDSFVLASPPGRPSLEGAMVLVMERAAGSLRELIEAGVPEADRGRLIAGICEGLAHLHRSGWVHADLKPENVLLGADGSVKLSDFGLATELTGTHGYVPPLGTLDYFPPERWRAPLGELGVRVRPTADIWALGIVIHELYAAGGSPFPGATPMARGAAVQAYGQGRAPLRMDHAVPPFWRALAADCLAPTHETRAPHTAASLLARITAHQGAAAPGPPRLADRVRAAFLATALCGIAGATLASDTLRAPSPAAPTTIRVYNAERACREQPDRRPGCSLGLAIDPTRPYKAENVVPTRVWHDDVLTTDCQIPHGELIIDEEDHRSTHWFRVHLPPHSAPPAPGPPAPSASPAPGFPAPSQPPPAAGLPVRSEPSVAWLPAVRTRERAAVPHCF
;
A
#
# COMPACT_ATOMS: atom_id res chain seq x y z
N MET A 1 20.93 -11.79 -24.63
CA MET A 1 22.09 -10.91 -24.33
C MET A 1 21.60 -9.86 -23.35
N SER A 2 21.84 -10.10 -22.06
CA SER A 2 21.58 -9.12 -21.01
C SER A 2 22.54 -7.94 -21.21
N PRO A 3 22.09 -6.69 -21.09
CA PRO A 3 23.01 -5.56 -21.07
C PRO A 3 23.91 -5.65 -19.82
N PRO A 4 25.16 -5.19 -19.89
CA PRO A 4 26.09 -5.24 -18.77
C PRO A 4 25.56 -4.41 -17.59
N GLU A 5 25.64 -4.99 -16.39
CA GLU A 5 25.07 -4.47 -15.12
C GLU A 5 25.90 -3.33 -14.47
N ASP A 6 26.91 -2.76 -15.13
CA ASP A 6 27.99 -2.03 -14.41
C ASP A 6 28.14 -0.52 -14.75
N ASP A 7 27.12 0.14 -15.35
CA ASP A 7 27.20 1.60 -15.64
C ASP A 7 25.92 2.38 -15.26
N ARG A 8 25.08 1.80 -14.40
CA ARG A 8 23.93 2.49 -13.76
C ARG A 8 24.12 2.42 -12.24
N ALA A 9 24.46 3.45 -11.49
CA ALA A 9 24.78 4.84 -11.77
C ALA A 9 25.41 5.30 -10.44
N GLU A 10 26.71 5.54 -10.41
CA GLU A 10 27.28 6.22 -9.24
C GLU A 10 26.64 7.62 -9.16
N PRO A 11 26.15 8.05 -7.97
CA PRO A 11 25.56 9.37 -7.82
C PRO A 11 26.47 10.46 -8.36
N LEU A 12 25.89 11.49 -8.97
CA LEU A 12 26.66 12.68 -9.33
C LEU A 12 27.20 13.32 -8.04
N PRO A 13 28.52 13.56 -7.95
CA PRO A 13 29.09 14.14 -6.74
C PRO A 13 28.65 15.61 -6.59
N PRO A 14 28.62 16.14 -5.36
CA PRO A 14 28.44 17.57 -5.13
C PRO A 14 29.44 18.40 -5.94
N GLY A 15 28.97 19.48 -6.55
CA GLY A 15 29.73 20.35 -7.46
C GLY A 15 29.73 19.90 -8.93
N TYR A 16 29.23 18.70 -9.26
CA TYR A 16 29.12 18.24 -10.64
C TYR A 16 28.20 19.17 -11.46
N ARG A 17 28.66 19.60 -12.64
CA ARG A 17 27.92 20.54 -13.50
C ARG A 17 26.95 19.81 -14.44
N VAL A 18 25.69 20.22 -14.40
CA VAL A 18 24.61 19.77 -15.29
C VAL A 18 24.04 21.02 -15.96
N GLY A 19 24.56 21.36 -17.14
CA GLY A 19 24.32 22.66 -17.76
C GLY A 19 24.81 23.78 -16.85
N ASP A 20 23.94 24.76 -16.60
CA ASP A 20 24.19 25.91 -15.72
C ASP A 20 24.02 25.59 -14.22
N TRP A 21 23.72 24.34 -13.86
CA TRP A 21 23.45 23.94 -12.48
C TRP A 21 24.60 23.12 -11.91
N ALA A 22 24.92 23.33 -10.64
CA ALA A 22 25.84 22.51 -9.87
C ALA A 22 25.04 21.63 -8.90
N VAL A 23 25.23 20.31 -9.00
CA VAL A 23 24.62 19.33 -8.08
C VAL A 23 25.07 19.62 -6.65
N THR A 24 24.16 19.56 -5.69
CA THR A 24 24.49 19.65 -4.26
C THR A 24 24.31 18.29 -3.60
N ASP A 25 23.15 17.65 -3.79
CA ASP A 25 22.78 16.42 -3.08
C ASP A 25 21.94 15.51 -3.97
N LEU A 26 22.00 14.20 -3.72
CA LEU A 26 21.04 13.25 -4.28
C LEU A 26 19.73 13.32 -3.48
N ILE A 27 18.61 13.60 -4.15
CA ILE A 27 17.28 13.58 -3.53
C ILE A 27 16.70 12.16 -3.61
N GLY A 28 16.78 11.53 -4.78
CA GLY A 28 16.22 10.20 -4.97
C GLY A 28 16.61 9.58 -6.30
N SER A 29 16.58 8.26 -6.36
CA SER A 29 16.87 7.48 -7.56
C SER A 29 15.74 6.48 -7.80
N GLY A 30 15.26 6.42 -9.05
CA GLY A 30 14.22 5.49 -9.48
C GLY A 30 14.59 4.81 -10.80
N GLY A 31 13.75 3.87 -11.25
CA GLY A 31 14.08 2.99 -12.38
C GLY A 31 14.34 3.68 -13.73
N TRP A 32 13.92 4.94 -13.91
CA TRP A 32 14.03 5.67 -15.17
C TRP A 32 14.61 7.08 -15.03
N SER A 33 14.84 7.54 -13.80
CA SER A 33 15.34 8.89 -13.53
C SER A 33 16.02 9.00 -12.18
N THR A 34 16.93 9.95 -12.06
CA THR A 34 17.55 10.34 -10.79
C THR A 34 17.32 11.82 -10.55
N VAL A 35 16.95 12.18 -9.32
CA VAL A 35 16.63 13.55 -8.92
C VAL A 35 17.72 14.07 -7.98
N TYR A 36 18.30 15.21 -8.33
CA TYR A 36 19.35 15.87 -7.56
C TYR A 36 18.89 17.25 -7.10
N ALA A 37 19.26 17.66 -5.89
CA ALA A 37 19.24 19.05 -5.51
C ALA A 37 20.40 19.76 -6.24
N ALA A 38 20.18 21.00 -6.67
CA ALA A 38 21.16 21.76 -7.38
C ALA A 38 21.01 23.25 -7.10
N ARG A 39 22.11 23.98 -7.33
CA ARG A 39 22.14 25.45 -7.31
C ARG A 39 22.68 25.99 -8.62
N ARG A 40 22.31 27.21 -9.00
CA ARG A 40 22.92 27.86 -10.17
C ARG A 40 24.45 27.93 -9.99
N ALA A 41 25.20 27.55 -11.01
CA ALA A 41 26.64 27.35 -10.91
C ALA A 41 27.46 28.66 -10.88
N ASP A 42 26.81 29.79 -11.15
CA ASP A 42 27.32 31.16 -11.00
C ASP A 42 27.03 31.75 -9.61
N THR A 43 26.23 31.07 -8.78
CA THR A 43 25.88 31.54 -7.44
C THR A 43 27.03 31.29 -6.44
N PRO A 44 27.50 32.31 -5.71
CA PRO A 44 28.55 32.16 -4.69
C PRO A 44 28.19 31.08 -3.64
N PRO A 45 29.18 30.35 -3.09
CA PRO A 45 28.95 29.32 -2.07
C PRO A 45 28.23 29.83 -0.82
N ASP A 46 28.48 31.08 -0.44
CA ASP A 46 27.97 31.69 0.80
C ASP A 46 26.68 32.50 0.61
N ALA A 47 26.05 32.43 -0.57
CA ALA A 47 24.78 33.08 -0.81
C ALA A 47 23.67 32.39 0.01
N SER A 48 22.82 33.18 0.66
CA SER A 48 21.68 32.63 1.41
C SER A 48 20.79 31.76 0.51
N PRO A 49 20.24 30.64 1.02
CA PRO A 49 19.31 29.80 0.27
C PRO A 49 18.13 30.66 -0.20
N GLY A 50 17.99 30.77 -1.52
CA GLY A 50 17.04 31.65 -2.20
C GLY A 50 16.59 31.02 -3.52
N PRO A 51 16.02 31.80 -4.47
CA PRO A 51 15.50 31.29 -5.75
C PRO A 51 16.56 30.65 -6.69
N ALA A 52 17.80 30.48 -6.20
CA ALA A 52 18.91 29.83 -6.89
C ALA A 52 18.95 28.31 -6.71
N GLU A 53 18.07 27.72 -5.89
CA GLU A 53 17.97 26.27 -5.67
C GLU A 53 16.90 25.62 -6.56
N ALA A 54 17.22 24.45 -7.10
CA ALA A 54 16.35 23.65 -7.95
C ALA A 54 16.49 22.16 -7.63
N ALA A 55 15.53 21.38 -8.13
CA ALA A 55 15.71 19.95 -8.31
C ALA A 55 15.90 19.63 -9.81
N LEU A 56 16.84 18.74 -10.11
CA LEU A 56 17.17 18.27 -11.45
C LEU A 56 16.74 16.82 -11.59
N LYS A 57 15.68 16.55 -12.34
CA LYS A 57 15.28 15.19 -12.71
C LYS A 57 15.99 14.82 -14.01
N ILE A 58 17.02 13.99 -13.89
CA ILE A 58 17.85 13.50 -14.98
C ILE A 58 17.32 12.16 -15.45
N MET A 59 16.96 12.07 -16.73
CA MET A 59 16.44 10.87 -17.39
C MET A 59 17.44 10.43 -18.46
N PRO A 60 18.28 9.42 -18.17
CA PRO A 60 19.25 8.92 -19.14
C PRO A 60 18.55 8.39 -20.39
N THR A 61 19.11 8.70 -21.55
CA THR A 61 18.64 8.19 -22.85
C THR A 61 19.61 7.21 -23.50
N ALA A 62 20.77 6.98 -22.86
CA ALA A 62 21.75 6.02 -23.33
C ALA A 62 21.13 4.62 -23.43
N GLY A 63 21.36 3.95 -24.57
CA GLY A 63 20.81 2.62 -24.85
C GLY A 63 19.33 2.60 -25.28
N LEU A 64 18.63 3.74 -25.32
CA LEU A 64 17.28 3.82 -25.88
C LEU A 64 17.31 3.93 -27.40
N ALA A 65 16.30 3.37 -28.06
CA ALA A 65 16.11 3.60 -29.48
C ALA A 65 15.80 5.08 -29.75
N PRO A 66 16.19 5.67 -30.90
CA PRO A 66 15.98 7.10 -31.19
C PRO A 66 14.53 7.56 -31.01
N ARG A 67 13.55 6.72 -31.37
CA ARG A 67 12.12 7.00 -31.18
C ARG A 67 11.72 7.08 -29.70
N GLN A 68 12.34 6.28 -28.83
CA GLN A 68 12.06 6.30 -27.39
C GLN A 68 12.68 7.53 -26.73
N ALA A 69 13.94 7.84 -27.05
CA ALA A 69 14.60 9.05 -26.58
C ALA A 69 13.83 10.32 -26.98
N HIS A 70 13.34 10.38 -28.23
CA HIS A 70 12.49 11.47 -28.71
C HIS A 70 11.19 11.60 -27.91
N ARG A 71 10.53 10.49 -27.55
CA ARG A 71 9.33 10.52 -26.71
C ARG A 71 9.60 11.06 -25.30
N ILE A 72 10.74 10.73 -24.70
CA ILE A 72 11.12 11.26 -23.38
C ILE A 72 11.33 12.78 -23.47
N ALA A 73 12.05 13.26 -24.48
CA ALA A 73 12.26 14.68 -24.70
C ALA A 73 10.95 15.44 -24.94
N GLU A 74 10.06 14.88 -25.79
CA GLU A 74 8.72 15.46 -26.02
C GLU A 74 7.87 15.47 -24.74
N SER A 75 7.94 14.41 -23.93
CA SER A 75 7.22 14.35 -22.66
C SER A 75 7.72 15.40 -21.68
N ALA A 76 9.04 15.58 -21.54
CA ALA A 76 9.61 16.59 -20.67
C ALA A 76 9.23 18.02 -21.10
N ARG A 77 9.26 18.31 -22.41
CA ARG A 77 8.82 19.61 -22.96
C ARG A 77 7.35 19.89 -22.68
N ARG A 78 6.49 18.87 -22.86
CA ARG A 78 5.05 18.97 -22.56
C ARG A 78 4.82 19.21 -21.07
N GLU A 79 5.61 18.56 -20.22
CA GLU A 79 5.56 18.77 -18.76
C GLU A 79 5.81 20.23 -18.43
N VAL A 80 6.92 20.81 -18.92
CA VAL A 80 7.26 22.24 -18.70
C VAL A 80 6.16 23.15 -19.21
N GLU A 81 5.63 22.92 -20.41
CA GLU A 81 4.57 23.77 -20.96
C GLU A 81 3.27 23.66 -20.15
N LEU A 82 2.92 22.48 -19.64
CA LEU A 82 1.82 22.30 -18.69
C LEU A 82 2.09 23.10 -17.42
N GLY A 83 3.26 22.94 -16.80
CA GLY A 83 3.61 23.66 -15.57
C GLY A 83 3.54 25.18 -15.74
N ARG A 84 4.00 25.69 -16.89
CA ARG A 84 3.98 27.12 -17.23
C ARG A 84 2.56 27.64 -17.48
N ARG A 85 1.71 26.89 -18.19
CA ARG A 85 0.32 27.28 -18.48
C ARG A 85 -0.60 27.15 -17.27
N ALA A 86 -0.42 26.09 -16.50
CA ALA A 86 -1.25 25.77 -15.35
C ALA A 86 -0.75 26.40 -14.05
N GLY A 87 0.24 27.29 -14.07
CA GLY A 87 0.90 27.82 -12.87
C GLY A 87 -0.04 28.10 -11.69
N HIS A 88 0.25 27.48 -10.54
CA HIS A 88 -0.57 27.55 -9.34
C HIS A 88 0.28 27.19 -8.11
N PRO A 89 0.06 27.79 -6.92
CA PRO A 89 0.86 27.52 -5.72
C PRO A 89 0.88 26.05 -5.27
N ARG A 90 -0.13 25.27 -5.69
CA ARG A 90 -0.24 23.82 -5.42
C ARG A 90 0.30 22.91 -6.50
N LEU A 91 0.95 23.44 -7.52
CA LEU A 91 1.68 22.67 -8.53
C LEU A 91 3.17 23.02 -8.40
N ILE A 92 4.04 22.02 -8.58
CA ILE A 92 5.49 22.24 -8.54
C ILE A 92 5.89 23.17 -9.70
N GLY A 93 6.73 24.16 -9.42
CA GLY A 93 7.26 25.02 -10.48
C GLY A 93 8.15 24.23 -11.44
N LEU A 94 7.79 24.19 -12.73
CA LEU A 94 8.65 23.63 -13.77
C LEU A 94 9.38 24.78 -14.47
N LEU A 95 10.70 24.82 -14.30
CA LEU A 95 11.51 25.99 -14.63
C LEU A 95 12.06 25.91 -16.05
N ASP A 96 12.63 24.76 -16.42
CA ASP A 96 13.27 24.56 -17.71
C ASP A 96 13.44 23.07 -18.04
N SER A 97 13.76 22.75 -19.29
CA SER A 97 14.14 21.41 -19.71
C SER A 97 15.18 21.46 -20.82
N PHE A 98 16.26 20.68 -20.71
CA PHE A 98 17.31 20.62 -21.73
C PHE A 98 17.95 19.24 -21.88
N VAL A 99 18.59 19.00 -23.02
CA VAL A 99 19.37 17.78 -23.27
C VAL A 99 20.80 18.00 -22.82
N LEU A 100 21.33 17.09 -22.01
CA LEU A 100 22.69 17.17 -21.48
C LEU A 100 23.70 16.79 -22.57
N ALA A 101 24.47 17.78 -23.03
CA ALA A 101 25.52 17.59 -24.02
C ALA A 101 26.87 17.33 -23.34
N SER A 102 27.60 16.31 -23.81
CA SER A 102 28.99 16.02 -23.44
C SER A 102 29.33 16.12 -21.93
N PRO A 103 28.63 15.37 -21.06
CA PRO A 103 28.88 15.37 -19.61
C PRO A 103 30.31 14.89 -19.25
N PRO A 104 31.14 15.71 -18.57
CA PRO A 104 32.53 15.35 -18.24
C PRO A 104 32.62 14.10 -17.37
N GLY A 105 33.33 13.08 -17.83
CA GLY A 105 33.55 11.85 -17.07
C GLY A 105 32.30 11.00 -16.83
N ARG A 106 31.16 11.33 -17.47
CA ARG A 106 29.89 10.58 -17.35
C ARG A 106 29.25 10.32 -18.73
N PRO A 107 29.91 9.60 -19.66
CA PRO A 107 29.41 9.39 -21.03
C PRO A 107 28.02 8.71 -21.07
N SER A 108 27.67 7.92 -20.05
CA SER A 108 26.34 7.31 -19.91
C SER A 108 25.19 8.31 -19.74
N LEU A 109 25.49 9.58 -19.41
CA LEU A 109 24.51 10.67 -19.33
C LEU A 109 24.47 11.54 -20.59
N GLU A 110 25.27 11.23 -21.62
CA GLU A 110 25.22 11.99 -22.87
C GLU A 110 23.85 11.83 -23.55
N GLY A 111 23.24 12.96 -23.90
CA GLY A 111 21.89 13.00 -24.46
C GLY A 111 20.77 12.87 -23.41
N ALA A 112 21.10 12.71 -22.13
CA ALA A 112 20.10 12.61 -21.07
C ALA A 112 19.19 13.85 -21.05
N MET A 113 17.90 13.62 -20.82
CA MET A 113 16.92 14.69 -20.68
C MET A 113 16.93 15.18 -19.23
N VAL A 114 17.14 16.48 -19.03
CA VAL A 114 17.14 17.12 -17.71
C VAL A 114 15.91 18.01 -17.58
N LEU A 115 15.07 17.75 -16.58
CA LEU A 115 13.96 18.61 -16.19
C LEU A 115 14.37 19.38 -14.92
N VAL A 116 14.33 20.71 -15.01
CA VAL A 116 14.63 21.64 -13.92
C VAL A 116 13.32 22.05 -13.26
N MET A 117 13.22 21.83 -11.96
CA MET A 117 12.01 22.12 -11.19
C MET A 117 12.34 22.86 -9.88
N GLU A 118 11.32 23.49 -9.31
CA GLU A 118 11.35 24.04 -7.96
C GLU A 118 11.80 22.97 -6.95
N ARG A 119 12.63 23.36 -5.99
CA ARG A 119 13.05 22.48 -4.90
C ARG A 119 11.95 22.41 -3.83
N ALA A 120 11.38 21.23 -3.64
CA ALA A 120 10.56 20.90 -2.47
C ALA A 120 11.43 20.45 -1.28
N ALA A 121 10.91 20.43 -0.06
CA ALA A 121 11.59 19.91 1.14
C ALA A 121 11.57 18.37 1.20
N GLY A 122 10.48 17.75 0.75
CA GLY A 122 10.31 16.29 0.75
C GLY A 122 8.99 15.87 0.11
N SER A 123 8.69 14.57 0.13
CA SER A 123 7.44 14.01 -0.39
C SER A 123 6.43 13.69 0.72
N LEU A 124 5.14 13.56 0.35
CA LEU A 124 4.11 13.08 1.26
C LEU A 124 4.37 11.63 1.67
N ARG A 125 4.97 10.81 0.80
CA ARG A 125 5.41 9.45 1.14
C ARG A 125 6.36 9.46 2.34
N GLU A 126 7.42 10.26 2.27
CA GLU A 126 8.38 10.41 3.37
C GLU A 126 7.69 10.89 4.65
N LEU A 127 6.75 11.85 4.55
CA LEU A 127 6.01 12.35 5.70
C LEU A 127 5.09 11.28 6.31
N ILE A 128 4.47 10.43 5.49
CA ILE A 128 3.65 9.30 5.96
C ILE A 128 4.51 8.29 6.72
N GLU A 129 5.70 7.98 6.20
CA GLU A 129 6.65 7.05 6.85
C GLU A 129 7.20 7.61 8.16
N ALA A 130 7.48 8.91 8.22
CA ALA A 130 7.90 9.60 9.44
C ALA A 130 6.78 9.77 10.47
N GLY A 131 5.51 9.63 10.04
CA GLY A 131 4.32 9.83 10.85
C GLY A 131 3.76 11.25 10.70
N VAL A 132 2.58 11.36 10.07
CA VAL A 132 1.92 12.65 9.85
C VAL A 132 1.20 13.11 11.12
N PRO A 133 1.49 14.33 11.64
CA PRO A 133 0.72 14.93 12.72
C PRO A 133 -0.76 15.04 12.35
N GLU A 134 -1.66 14.66 13.26
CA GLU A 134 -3.10 14.64 12.98
C GLU A 134 -3.63 16.01 12.53
N ALA A 135 -3.13 17.09 13.14
CA ALA A 135 -3.50 18.46 12.82
C ALA A 135 -3.16 18.87 11.37
N ASP A 136 -2.15 18.26 10.76
CA ASP A 136 -1.72 18.60 9.40
C ASP A 136 -2.49 17.83 8.33
N ARG A 137 -3.00 16.63 8.65
CA ARG A 137 -3.60 15.72 7.67
C ARG A 137 -4.70 16.37 6.85
N GLY A 138 -5.62 17.09 7.50
CA GLY A 138 -6.71 17.77 6.81
C GLY A 138 -6.24 18.91 5.89
N ARG A 139 -5.21 19.66 6.31
CA ARG A 139 -4.62 20.76 5.53
C ARG A 139 -3.87 20.23 4.31
N LEU A 140 -3.18 19.09 4.44
CA LEU A 140 -2.53 18.40 3.33
C LEU A 140 -3.56 17.94 2.28
N ILE A 141 -4.63 17.26 2.72
CA ILE A 141 -5.69 16.82 1.80
C ILE A 141 -6.36 18.01 1.10
N ALA A 142 -6.62 19.11 1.82
CA ALA A 142 -7.14 20.33 1.22
C ALA A 142 -6.21 20.89 0.13
N GLY A 143 -4.89 20.94 0.40
CA GLY A 143 -3.89 21.39 -0.57
C GLY A 143 -3.83 20.51 -1.83
N ILE A 144 -3.97 19.19 -1.68
CA ILE A 144 -4.08 18.26 -2.83
C ILE A 144 -5.34 18.56 -3.65
N CYS A 145 -6.49 18.71 -2.98
CA CYS A 145 -7.76 19.06 -3.65
C CYS A 145 -7.68 20.40 -4.38
N GLU A 146 -7.02 21.42 -3.81
CA GLU A 146 -6.79 22.70 -4.46
C GLU A 146 -5.98 22.54 -5.77
N GLY A 147 -4.89 21.78 -5.73
CA GLY A 147 -4.05 21.48 -6.89
C GLY A 147 -4.80 20.71 -7.98
N LEU A 148 -5.51 19.64 -7.61
CA LEU A 148 -6.32 18.86 -8.55
C LEU A 148 -7.46 19.67 -9.14
N ALA A 149 -8.17 20.46 -8.32
CA ALA A 149 -9.26 21.27 -8.80
C ALA A 149 -8.78 22.31 -9.80
N HIS A 150 -7.60 22.89 -9.58
CA HIS A 150 -6.97 23.77 -10.56
C HIS A 150 -6.60 23.04 -11.85
N LEU A 151 -5.89 21.92 -11.74
CA LEU A 151 -5.47 21.12 -12.90
C LEU A 151 -6.66 20.67 -13.76
N HIS A 152 -7.73 20.17 -13.12
CA HIS A 152 -8.95 19.72 -13.79
C HIS A 152 -9.70 20.86 -14.46
N ARG A 153 -9.78 22.05 -13.83
CA ARG A 153 -10.38 23.25 -14.44
C ARG A 153 -9.59 23.75 -15.65
N SER A 154 -8.27 23.58 -15.63
CA SER A 154 -7.41 23.89 -16.77
C SER A 154 -7.50 22.85 -17.89
N GLY A 155 -8.35 21.83 -17.75
CA GLY A 155 -8.57 20.82 -18.79
C GLY A 155 -7.56 19.67 -18.76
N TRP A 156 -6.90 19.42 -17.64
CA TRP A 156 -5.88 18.37 -17.52
C TRP A 156 -6.26 17.31 -16.49
N VAL A 157 -5.75 16.09 -16.67
CA VAL A 157 -5.81 14.99 -15.69
C VAL A 157 -4.38 14.64 -15.30
N HIS A 158 -4.10 14.46 -14.02
CA HIS A 158 -2.75 14.12 -13.53
C HIS A 158 -2.36 12.68 -13.88
N ALA A 159 -3.29 11.73 -13.70
CA ALA A 159 -3.20 10.31 -14.04
C ALA A 159 -2.16 9.45 -13.29
N ASP A 160 -1.36 10.03 -12.38
CA ASP A 160 -0.41 9.32 -11.50
C ASP A 160 -0.30 10.00 -10.12
N LEU A 161 -1.44 10.42 -9.56
CA LEU A 161 -1.47 10.95 -8.19
C LEU A 161 -1.15 9.83 -7.20
N LYS A 162 -0.17 10.08 -6.32
CA LYS A 162 0.28 9.19 -5.24
C LYS A 162 1.15 9.99 -4.26
N PRO A 163 1.40 9.53 -3.03
CA PRO A 163 2.16 10.30 -2.04
C PRO A 163 3.58 10.69 -2.49
N GLU A 164 4.22 9.90 -3.34
CA GLU A 164 5.54 10.21 -3.92
C GLU A 164 5.50 11.44 -4.83
N ASN A 165 4.35 11.69 -5.47
CA ASN A 165 4.11 12.80 -6.40
C ASN A 165 3.41 14.00 -5.74
N VAL A 166 3.20 13.95 -4.42
CA VAL A 166 2.72 15.07 -3.63
C VAL A 166 3.90 15.60 -2.82
N LEU A 167 4.49 16.70 -3.26
CA LEU A 167 5.65 17.30 -2.62
C LEU A 167 5.23 18.33 -1.57
N LEU A 168 6.15 18.63 -0.66
CA LEU A 168 5.97 19.58 0.43
C LEU A 168 7.00 20.71 0.28
N GLY A 169 6.55 21.96 0.20
CA GLY A 169 7.42 23.13 0.29
C GLY A 169 8.03 23.29 1.68
N ALA A 170 9.03 24.17 1.81
CA ALA A 170 9.69 24.44 3.10
C ALA A 170 8.73 25.00 4.18
N ASP A 171 7.64 25.62 3.77
CA ASP A 171 6.54 26.12 4.60
C ASP A 171 5.45 25.05 4.89
N GLY A 172 5.67 23.80 4.45
CA GLY A 172 4.71 22.72 4.52
C GLY A 172 3.56 22.84 3.52
N SER A 173 3.67 23.70 2.51
CA SER A 173 2.69 23.80 1.43
C SER A 173 2.71 22.56 0.53
N VAL A 174 1.53 22.06 0.14
CA VAL A 174 1.43 20.96 -0.82
C VAL A 174 1.71 21.45 -2.25
N LYS A 175 2.48 20.67 -3.01
CA LYS A 175 2.78 20.87 -4.44
C LYS A 175 2.68 19.55 -5.20
N LEU A 176 1.71 19.43 -6.11
CA LEU A 176 1.61 18.27 -7.00
C LEU A 176 2.74 18.30 -8.02
N SER A 177 3.35 17.14 -8.29
CA SER A 177 4.50 16.99 -9.18
C SER A 177 4.38 15.77 -10.08
N ASP A 178 5.33 15.62 -11.01
CA ASP A 178 5.43 14.51 -11.95
C ASP A 178 4.22 14.43 -12.89
N PHE A 179 4.15 15.38 -13.82
CA PHE A 179 3.10 15.44 -14.83
C PHE A 179 3.46 14.63 -16.09
N GLY A 180 4.43 13.71 -16.00
CA GLY A 180 4.86 12.88 -17.13
C GLY A 180 3.76 11.97 -17.70
N LEU A 181 2.71 11.69 -16.91
CA LEU A 181 1.50 11.00 -17.36
C LEU A 181 0.28 11.92 -17.48
N ALA A 182 0.44 13.22 -17.20
CA ALA A 182 -0.67 14.14 -17.30
C ALA A 182 -1.10 14.32 -18.77
N THR A 183 -2.40 14.49 -18.97
CA THR A 183 -2.97 14.55 -20.33
C THR A 183 -4.07 15.59 -20.41
N GLU A 184 -4.14 16.27 -21.55
CA GLU A 184 -5.18 17.25 -21.85
C GLU A 184 -6.48 16.52 -22.20
N LEU A 185 -7.58 17.06 -21.69
CA LEU A 185 -8.92 16.54 -21.95
C LEU A 185 -9.35 16.91 -23.37
N THR A 186 -9.71 15.89 -24.14
CA THR A 186 -10.46 16.04 -25.39
C THR A 186 -11.94 15.75 -25.09
N GLY A 187 -12.71 16.81 -24.83
CA GLY A 187 -14.07 16.69 -24.33
C GLY A 187 -14.08 16.29 -22.86
N THR A 188 -14.52 15.08 -22.54
CA THR A 188 -14.64 14.57 -21.16
C THR A 188 -13.50 13.66 -20.71
N HIS A 189 -12.57 13.34 -21.63
CA HIS A 189 -11.53 12.33 -21.42
C HIS A 189 -10.19 12.73 -22.03
N GLY A 190 -9.10 12.22 -21.47
CA GLY A 190 -7.79 12.24 -22.11
C GLY A 190 -7.30 10.82 -22.38
N TYR A 191 -6.10 10.72 -22.93
CA TYR A 191 -5.45 9.44 -23.20
C TYR A 191 -4.04 9.43 -22.65
N VAL A 192 -3.66 8.31 -22.04
CA VAL A 192 -2.35 8.08 -21.46
C VAL A 192 -1.79 6.75 -21.93
N PRO A 193 -0.47 6.55 -21.94
CA PRO A 193 0.11 5.22 -22.10
C PRO A 193 -0.43 4.24 -21.05
N PRO A 194 -0.34 2.91 -21.28
CA PRO A 194 -0.67 1.89 -20.27
C PRO A 194 0.39 1.81 -19.17
N LEU A 195 0.83 2.97 -18.67
CA LEU A 195 1.81 3.17 -17.62
C LEU A 195 1.17 3.89 -16.44
N GLY A 196 1.81 3.81 -15.29
CA GLY A 196 1.40 4.44 -14.04
C GLY A 196 1.52 3.48 -12.86
N THR A 197 1.18 3.98 -11.69
CA THR A 197 1.34 3.23 -10.44
C THR A 197 0.10 2.37 -10.17
N LEU A 198 0.24 1.04 -10.32
CA LEU A 198 -0.88 0.09 -10.26
C LEU A 198 -1.73 0.20 -8.98
N ASP A 199 -1.09 0.50 -7.85
CA ASP A 199 -1.76 0.68 -6.55
C ASP A 199 -2.83 1.78 -6.56
N TYR A 200 -2.68 2.77 -7.44
CA TYR A 200 -3.56 3.93 -7.52
C TYR A 200 -4.53 3.86 -8.70
N PHE A 201 -4.60 2.73 -9.40
CA PHE A 201 -5.49 2.57 -10.54
C PHE A 201 -6.94 2.34 -10.11
N PRO A 202 -7.91 3.11 -10.65
CA PRO A 202 -9.31 2.82 -10.45
C PRO A 202 -9.75 1.53 -11.19
N PRO A 203 -10.88 0.91 -10.81
CA PRO A 203 -11.33 -0.36 -11.40
C PRO A 203 -11.44 -0.32 -12.93
N GLU A 204 -11.88 0.82 -13.48
CA GLU A 204 -12.00 1.03 -14.93
C GLU A 204 -10.65 1.06 -15.65
N ARG A 205 -9.56 1.49 -15.01
CA ARG A 205 -8.21 1.55 -15.61
C ARG A 205 -7.63 0.16 -15.85
N TRP A 206 -7.94 -0.79 -14.96
CA TRP A 206 -7.49 -2.17 -15.10
C TRP A 206 -8.18 -2.94 -16.25
N ARG A 207 -9.35 -2.48 -16.68
CA ARG A 207 -10.15 -3.10 -17.76
C ARG A 207 -10.13 -2.28 -19.04
N ALA A 208 -9.47 -1.13 -19.03
CA ALA A 208 -9.53 -0.21 -20.15
C ALA A 208 -8.81 -0.81 -21.36
N PRO A 209 -9.45 -0.85 -22.54
CA PRO A 209 -8.79 -1.32 -23.75
C PRO A 209 -7.67 -0.35 -24.12
N LEU A 210 -6.57 -0.90 -24.63
CA LEU A 210 -5.50 -0.11 -25.23
C LEU A 210 -5.93 0.28 -26.66
N GLY A 211 -6.30 1.54 -26.86
CA GLY A 211 -6.58 2.10 -28.18
C GLY A 211 -5.33 2.69 -28.84
N GLU A 212 -5.47 3.14 -30.09
CA GLU A 212 -4.37 3.77 -30.85
C GLU A 212 -3.79 5.01 -30.15
N LEU A 213 -4.65 5.79 -29.48
CA LEU A 213 -4.25 6.97 -28.70
C LEU A 213 -3.80 6.64 -27.27
N GLY A 214 -3.94 5.38 -26.85
CA GLY A 214 -3.63 4.91 -25.49
C GLY A 214 -4.87 4.49 -24.69
N VAL A 215 -4.71 4.52 -23.37
CA VAL A 215 -5.73 4.19 -22.39
C VAL A 215 -6.52 5.45 -22.03
N ARG A 216 -7.84 5.38 -22.15
CA ARG A 216 -8.74 6.49 -21.81
C ARG A 216 -8.73 6.77 -20.30
N VAL A 217 -8.51 8.01 -19.91
CA VAL A 217 -8.52 8.48 -18.51
C VAL A 217 -9.44 9.68 -18.32
N ARG A 218 -9.92 9.87 -17.09
CA ARG A 218 -10.90 10.89 -16.66
C ARG A 218 -10.34 11.64 -15.45
N PRO A 219 -10.82 12.86 -15.14
CA PRO A 219 -10.55 13.51 -13.85
C PRO A 219 -10.93 12.63 -12.65
N THR A 220 -11.95 11.77 -12.79
CA THR A 220 -12.36 10.79 -11.78
C THR A 220 -11.29 9.75 -11.44
N ALA A 221 -10.28 9.55 -12.29
CA ALA A 221 -9.15 8.69 -11.97
C ALA A 221 -8.27 9.32 -10.87
N ASP A 222 -8.04 10.64 -10.93
CA ASP A 222 -7.31 11.35 -9.89
C ASP A 222 -8.11 11.39 -8.57
N ILE A 223 -9.45 11.50 -8.66
CA ILE A 223 -10.33 11.42 -7.49
C ILE A 223 -10.22 10.06 -6.80
N TRP A 224 -10.14 8.97 -7.57
CA TRP A 224 -9.91 7.65 -6.98
C TRP A 224 -8.57 7.57 -6.26
N ALA A 225 -7.50 8.00 -6.93
CA ALA A 225 -6.16 8.03 -6.36
C ALA A 225 -6.12 8.87 -5.07
N LEU A 226 -6.83 10.01 -5.05
CA LEU A 226 -6.99 10.84 -3.85
C LEU A 226 -7.66 10.07 -2.71
N GLY A 227 -8.68 9.24 -3.00
CA GLY A 227 -9.32 8.37 -2.01
C GLY A 227 -8.35 7.39 -1.34
N ILE A 228 -7.43 6.83 -2.12
CA ILE A 228 -6.34 5.98 -1.59
C ILE A 228 -5.37 6.81 -0.74
N VAL A 229 -4.94 7.98 -1.23
CA VAL A 229 -4.02 8.87 -0.50
C VAL A 229 -4.64 9.31 0.84
N ILE A 230 -5.93 9.66 0.88
CA ILE A 230 -6.62 9.99 2.12
C ILE A 230 -6.56 8.80 3.10
N HIS A 231 -6.82 7.58 2.63
CA HIS A 231 -6.73 6.41 3.48
C HIS A 231 -5.31 6.18 4.01
N GLU A 232 -4.30 6.19 3.14
CA GLU A 232 -2.89 6.00 3.50
C GLU A 232 -2.40 7.03 4.52
N LEU A 233 -2.84 8.29 4.38
CA LEU A 233 -2.50 9.36 5.31
C LEU A 233 -2.96 9.08 6.75
N TYR A 234 -4.12 8.43 6.91
CA TYR A 234 -4.66 8.09 8.23
C TYR A 234 -4.26 6.71 8.73
N ALA A 235 -4.06 5.76 7.80
CA ALA A 235 -3.72 4.36 8.08
C ALA A 235 -2.21 4.08 8.02
N ALA A 236 -1.37 5.10 8.24
CA ALA A 236 0.10 4.99 8.27
C ALA A 236 0.69 4.28 7.03
N GLY A 237 0.22 4.67 5.84
CA GLY A 237 0.64 4.09 4.56
C GLY A 237 -0.10 2.82 4.16
N GLY A 238 -1.02 2.32 4.99
CA GLY A 238 -1.86 1.16 4.66
C GLY A 238 -2.83 1.44 3.51
N SER A 239 -2.90 0.53 2.55
CA SER A 239 -3.88 0.58 1.45
C SER A 239 -5.27 0.12 1.90
N PRO A 240 -6.37 0.74 1.42
CA PRO A 240 -7.73 0.24 1.68
C PRO A 240 -8.05 -1.08 0.97
N PHE A 241 -7.21 -1.51 0.02
CA PHE A 241 -7.38 -2.76 -0.71
C PHE A 241 -6.34 -3.79 -0.26
N PRO A 242 -6.77 -5.02 0.10
CA PRO A 242 -5.85 -6.05 0.58
C PRO A 242 -4.94 -6.57 -0.53
N GLY A 243 -3.72 -6.95 -0.15
CA GLY A 243 -2.75 -7.58 -1.05
C GLY A 243 -1.31 -7.16 -0.74
N ALA A 244 -0.40 -8.12 -0.73
CA ALA A 244 1.02 -7.87 -0.49
C ALA A 244 1.72 -7.23 -1.72
N THR A 245 1.17 -7.39 -2.91
CA THR A 245 1.73 -6.85 -4.16
C THR A 245 0.74 -5.91 -4.86
N PRO A 246 1.22 -4.99 -5.70
CA PRO A 246 0.33 -4.12 -6.47
C PRO A 246 -0.66 -4.88 -7.36
N MET A 247 -0.24 -6.04 -7.88
CA MET A 247 -1.12 -6.91 -8.67
C MET A 247 -2.23 -7.52 -7.81
N ALA A 248 -1.92 -7.99 -6.60
CA ALA A 248 -2.90 -8.54 -5.67
C ALA A 248 -3.91 -7.46 -5.23
N ARG A 249 -3.44 -6.26 -4.92
CA ARG A 249 -4.31 -5.11 -4.62
C ARG A 249 -5.16 -4.72 -5.82
N GLY A 250 -4.61 -4.75 -7.03
CA GLY A 250 -5.36 -4.59 -8.27
C GLY A 250 -6.51 -5.59 -8.44
N ALA A 251 -6.28 -6.87 -8.11
CA ALA A 251 -7.34 -7.88 -8.12
C ALA A 251 -8.43 -7.57 -7.08
N ALA A 252 -8.06 -7.08 -5.90
CA ALA A 252 -9.03 -6.64 -4.88
C ALA A 252 -9.83 -5.41 -5.34
N VAL A 253 -9.18 -4.42 -5.96
CA VAL A 253 -9.82 -3.26 -6.59
C VAL A 253 -10.83 -3.70 -7.65
N GLN A 254 -10.47 -4.68 -8.50
CA GLN A 254 -11.39 -5.21 -9.50
C GLN A 254 -12.58 -5.94 -8.89
N ALA A 255 -12.37 -6.74 -7.83
CA ALA A 255 -13.44 -7.42 -7.12
C ALA A 255 -14.42 -6.44 -6.48
N TYR A 256 -13.89 -5.40 -5.82
CA TYR A 256 -14.68 -4.29 -5.29
C TYR A 256 -15.45 -3.56 -6.39
N GLY A 257 -14.79 -3.21 -7.50
CA GLY A 257 -15.42 -2.57 -8.66
C GLY A 257 -16.52 -3.40 -9.34
N GLN A 258 -16.57 -4.72 -9.09
CA GLN A 258 -17.62 -5.63 -9.55
C GLN A 258 -18.69 -5.90 -8.48
N GLY A 259 -18.61 -5.28 -7.31
CA GLY A 259 -19.51 -5.55 -6.19
C GLY A 259 -19.31 -6.92 -5.54
N ARG A 260 -18.21 -7.62 -5.84
CA ARG A 260 -17.88 -8.95 -5.28
C ARG A 260 -17.16 -8.85 -3.93
N ALA A 261 -16.69 -7.67 -3.55
CA ALA A 261 -16.06 -7.41 -2.27
C ALA A 261 -16.49 -6.01 -1.77
N PRO A 262 -16.63 -5.79 -0.46
CA PRO A 262 -16.90 -4.46 0.09
C PRO A 262 -15.62 -3.62 0.16
N LEU A 263 -15.77 -2.30 0.17
CA LEU A 263 -14.69 -1.38 0.54
C LEU A 263 -14.45 -1.51 2.05
N ARG A 264 -13.22 -1.84 2.45
CA ARG A 264 -12.83 -1.89 3.86
C ARG A 264 -11.83 -0.78 4.13
N MET A 265 -12.20 0.13 5.03
CA MET A 265 -11.33 1.22 5.46
C MET A 265 -10.88 0.98 6.89
N ASP A 266 -9.65 1.37 7.19
CA ASP A 266 -9.09 1.26 8.52
C ASP A 266 -9.90 2.09 9.53
N HIS A 267 -10.03 1.57 10.76
CA HIS A 267 -10.72 2.25 11.83
C HIS A 267 -9.98 3.53 12.28
N ALA A 268 -8.67 3.61 12.03
CA ALA A 268 -7.84 4.80 12.23
C ALA A 268 -8.27 5.98 11.35
N VAL A 269 -8.98 5.76 10.25
CA VAL A 269 -9.53 6.84 9.42
C VAL A 269 -10.78 7.43 10.11
N PRO A 270 -10.78 8.72 10.54
CA PRO A 270 -11.91 9.30 11.25
C PRO A 270 -13.18 9.38 10.40
N PRO A 271 -14.39 9.42 10.99
CA PRO A 271 -15.66 9.27 10.27
C PRO A 271 -15.83 10.22 9.07
N PHE A 272 -15.48 11.50 9.23
CA PHE A 272 -15.56 12.48 8.14
C PHE A 272 -14.65 12.09 6.96
N TRP A 273 -13.38 11.79 7.24
CA TRP A 273 -12.39 11.42 6.24
C TRP A 273 -12.69 10.06 5.60
N ARG A 274 -13.24 9.12 6.37
CA ARG A 274 -13.71 7.82 5.89
C ARG A 274 -14.84 7.99 4.88
N ALA A 275 -15.83 8.83 5.19
CA ALA A 275 -16.92 9.13 4.25
C ALA A 275 -16.40 9.83 2.98
N LEU A 276 -15.50 10.81 3.13
CA LEU A 276 -14.88 11.51 2.01
C LEU A 276 -14.08 10.56 1.10
N ALA A 277 -13.28 9.67 1.69
CA ALA A 277 -12.52 8.65 0.97
C ALA A 277 -13.43 7.63 0.28
N ALA A 278 -14.54 7.22 0.91
CA ALA A 278 -15.53 6.32 0.30
C ALA A 278 -16.12 6.91 -0.98
N ASP A 279 -16.49 8.19 -0.95
CA ASP A 279 -17.02 8.92 -2.11
C ASP A 279 -15.97 8.99 -3.24
N CYS A 280 -14.70 9.22 -2.88
CA CYS A 280 -13.58 9.20 -3.81
C CYS A 280 -13.37 7.80 -4.43
N LEU A 281 -13.56 6.75 -3.63
CA LEU A 281 -13.40 5.35 -4.02
C LEU A 281 -14.70 4.75 -4.60
N ALA A 282 -15.64 5.57 -5.07
CA ALA A 282 -16.85 5.06 -5.72
C ALA A 282 -16.49 4.10 -6.89
N PRO A 283 -17.15 2.94 -7.05
CA PRO A 283 -16.70 1.85 -7.93
C PRO A 283 -16.60 2.20 -9.41
N THR A 284 -17.43 3.13 -9.90
CA THR A 284 -17.49 3.50 -11.31
C THR A 284 -17.20 4.98 -11.49
N HIS A 285 -16.77 5.37 -12.69
CA HIS A 285 -16.50 6.78 -12.95
C HIS A 285 -17.78 7.63 -12.85
N GLU A 286 -18.95 7.09 -13.20
CA GLU A 286 -20.24 7.79 -13.16
C GLU A 286 -20.66 8.09 -11.74
N THR A 287 -20.50 7.12 -10.84
CA THR A 287 -20.80 7.31 -9.40
C THR A 287 -19.79 8.22 -8.73
N ARG A 288 -18.54 8.26 -9.23
CA ARG A 288 -17.48 9.14 -8.74
C ARG A 288 -17.55 10.57 -9.29
N ALA A 289 -18.14 10.77 -10.47
CA ALA A 289 -18.16 12.06 -11.18
C ALA A 289 -18.70 13.26 -10.37
N PRO A 290 -19.72 13.12 -9.50
CA PRO A 290 -20.19 14.22 -8.66
C PRO A 290 -19.15 14.70 -7.61
N HIS A 291 -18.17 13.87 -7.27
CA HIS A 291 -17.15 14.12 -6.25
C HIS A 291 -15.89 14.77 -6.85
N THR A 292 -16.08 15.90 -7.54
CA THR A 292 -14.96 16.70 -8.08
C THR A 292 -14.01 17.16 -6.98
N ALA A 293 -12.75 17.45 -7.32
CA ALA A 293 -11.78 17.98 -6.36
C ALA A 293 -12.27 19.29 -5.70
N ALA A 294 -13.00 20.14 -6.45
CA ALA A 294 -13.60 21.36 -5.92
C ALA A 294 -14.74 21.07 -4.91
N SER A 295 -15.62 20.11 -5.19
CA SER A 295 -16.70 19.75 -4.25
C SER A 295 -16.18 19.07 -2.99
N LEU A 296 -15.11 18.28 -3.11
CA LEU A 296 -14.40 17.70 -1.95
C LEU A 296 -13.71 18.80 -1.12
N LEU A 297 -13.03 19.75 -1.75
CA LEU A 297 -12.41 20.89 -1.07
C LEU A 297 -13.43 21.71 -0.27
N ALA A 298 -14.61 21.97 -0.84
CA ALA A 298 -15.68 22.70 -0.16
C ALA A 298 -16.14 21.99 1.12
N ARG A 299 -16.28 20.66 1.07
CA ARG A 299 -16.63 19.83 2.23
C ARG A 299 -15.56 19.86 3.32
N ILE A 300 -14.29 19.78 2.92
CA ILE A 300 -13.14 19.84 3.85
C ILE A 300 -13.11 21.19 4.56
N THR A 301 -13.25 22.28 3.80
CA THR A 301 -13.24 23.65 4.33
C THR A 301 -14.38 23.85 5.33
N ALA A 302 -15.58 23.37 5.02
CA ALA A 302 -16.73 23.43 5.92
C ALA A 302 -16.50 22.63 7.22
N HIS A 303 -15.90 21.43 7.12
CA HIS A 303 -15.57 20.60 8.29
C HIS A 303 -14.53 21.28 9.20
N GLN A 304 -13.48 21.86 8.62
CA GLN A 304 -12.46 22.59 9.38
C GLN A 304 -13.00 23.86 10.04
N GLY A 305 -13.89 24.59 9.34
CA GLY A 305 -14.56 25.77 9.91
C GLY A 305 -15.50 25.42 11.08
N ALA A 306 -16.14 24.26 11.05
CA ALA A 306 -17.00 23.78 12.15
C ALA A 306 -16.20 23.28 13.36
N ALA A 307 -14.95 22.84 13.17
CA ALA A 307 -14.07 22.37 14.23
C ALA A 307 -13.36 23.51 15.01
N ALA A 308 -13.40 24.75 14.50
CA ALA A 308 -12.87 25.90 15.22
C ALA A 308 -13.76 26.25 16.43
N PRO A 309 -13.22 26.33 17.66
CA PRO A 309 -14.03 26.69 18.82
C PRO A 309 -14.48 28.15 18.69
N GLY A 310 -15.78 28.35 18.44
CA GLY A 310 -16.40 29.67 18.63
C GLY A 310 -16.34 30.08 20.11
N PRO A 311 -16.32 31.39 20.44
CA PRO A 311 -16.37 31.83 21.82
C PRO A 311 -17.64 31.26 22.50
N PRO A 312 -17.53 30.69 23.71
CA PRO A 312 -18.67 30.06 24.36
C PRO A 312 -19.76 31.10 24.58
N ARG A 313 -20.98 30.80 24.10
CA ARG A 313 -22.16 31.62 24.39
C ARG A 313 -22.50 31.46 25.87
N LEU A 314 -22.69 32.59 26.55
CA LEU A 314 -22.95 32.71 28.00
C LEU A 314 -24.13 31.86 28.49
N ALA A 315 -25.01 31.40 27.59
CA ALA A 315 -26.23 30.64 27.89
C ALA A 315 -25.97 29.21 28.41
N ASP A 316 -24.84 28.59 28.08
CA ASP A 316 -24.59 27.18 28.45
C ASP A 316 -24.04 27.00 29.88
N ARG A 317 -23.62 28.09 30.53
CA ARG A 317 -23.19 28.06 31.94
C ARG A 317 -24.33 27.90 32.94
N VAL A 318 -25.58 28.16 32.53
CA VAL A 318 -26.73 28.14 33.45
C VAL A 318 -27.36 26.74 33.58
N ARG A 319 -27.11 25.82 32.64
CA ARG A 319 -27.69 24.46 32.68
C ARG A 319 -26.85 23.43 33.42
N ALA A 320 -25.55 23.64 33.56
CA ALA A 320 -24.64 22.70 34.22
C ALA A 320 -24.65 22.80 35.77
N ALA A 321 -25.31 23.81 36.34
CA ALA A 321 -25.29 24.07 37.79
C ALA A 321 -26.44 23.39 38.58
N PHE A 322 -27.33 22.62 37.95
CA PHE A 322 -28.54 22.09 38.63
C PHE A 322 -28.63 20.56 38.81
N LEU A 323 -27.58 19.80 38.49
CA LEU A 323 -27.63 18.32 38.56
C LEU A 323 -26.47 17.71 39.36
N ALA A 324 -26.13 18.33 40.49
CA ALA A 324 -25.17 17.78 41.44
C ALA A 324 -25.60 18.03 42.90
N THR A 325 -26.65 17.34 43.37
CA THR A 325 -26.84 17.02 44.79
C THR A 325 -27.95 15.97 44.98
N ALA A 326 -27.63 14.92 45.76
CA ALA A 326 -28.44 13.80 46.30
C ALA A 326 -28.10 12.45 45.62
N LEU A 327 -27.57 11.41 46.28
CA LEU A 327 -27.58 11.01 47.69
C LEU A 327 -26.36 10.13 48.03
N CYS A 328 -25.87 10.26 49.27
CA CYS A 328 -24.98 9.33 49.96
C CYS A 328 -25.76 8.50 51.01
N GLY A 329 -25.25 7.30 51.31
CA GLY A 329 -25.59 6.45 52.47
C GLY A 329 -26.42 5.20 52.08
N ILE A 330 -26.11 3.96 52.48
CA ILE A 330 -25.63 3.45 53.78
C ILE A 330 -24.89 2.11 53.58
N ALA A 331 -23.91 1.82 54.44
CA ALA A 331 -23.25 0.52 54.60
C ALA A 331 -23.99 -0.40 55.59
N GLY A 332 -24.02 -1.71 55.32
CA GLY A 332 -24.47 -2.74 56.25
C GLY A 332 -23.95 -4.11 55.82
N ALA A 333 -23.17 -4.76 56.68
CA ALA A 333 -22.53 -6.05 56.44
C ALA A 333 -23.44 -7.21 56.85
N THR A 334 -23.38 -8.32 56.11
CA THR A 334 -23.67 -9.68 56.63
C THR A 334 -22.79 -10.71 55.92
N LEU A 335 -22.09 -11.52 56.72
CA LEU A 335 -21.34 -12.71 56.33
C LEU A 335 -22.31 -13.87 56.05
N ALA A 336 -22.06 -14.64 55.00
CA ALA A 336 -22.41 -16.06 54.95
C ALA A 336 -21.50 -16.77 53.93
N SER A 337 -20.92 -17.87 54.40
CA SER A 337 -19.95 -18.71 53.71
C SER A 337 -20.51 -19.35 52.46
N ASP A 338 -19.67 -19.54 51.45
CA ASP A 338 -19.89 -20.64 50.52
C ASP A 338 -18.59 -21.36 50.14
N THR A 339 -18.77 -22.67 50.08
CA THR A 339 -17.76 -23.72 50.11
C THR A 339 -16.82 -23.74 48.90
N LEU A 340 -15.53 -24.01 49.17
CA LEU A 340 -14.53 -24.34 48.16
C LEU A 340 -14.89 -25.67 47.50
N ARG A 341 -15.46 -25.61 46.29
CA ARG A 341 -15.56 -26.76 45.40
C ARG A 341 -14.23 -26.91 44.66
N ALA A 342 -13.48 -27.94 45.00
CA ALA A 342 -12.32 -28.37 44.22
C ALA A 342 -12.77 -28.71 42.78
N PRO A 343 -12.06 -28.25 41.73
CA PRO A 343 -12.37 -28.66 40.37
C PRO A 343 -12.02 -30.13 40.18
N SER A 344 -13.01 -30.90 39.73
CA SER A 344 -12.84 -32.26 39.19
C SER A 344 -11.83 -32.23 38.03
N PRO A 345 -11.00 -33.27 37.81
CA PRO A 345 -10.10 -33.31 36.67
C PRO A 345 -10.93 -33.18 35.38
N ALA A 346 -10.69 -32.09 34.65
CA ALA A 346 -11.39 -31.79 33.40
C ALA A 346 -11.08 -32.88 32.38
N ALA A 347 -12.11 -33.38 31.69
CA ALA A 347 -11.92 -34.21 30.51
C ALA A 347 -11.06 -33.45 29.48
N PRO A 348 -10.21 -34.14 28.70
CA PRO A 348 -9.38 -33.48 27.69
C PRO A 348 -10.28 -32.70 26.73
N THR A 349 -10.02 -31.39 26.63
CA THR A 349 -10.80 -30.53 25.74
C THR A 349 -10.38 -30.85 24.31
N THR A 350 -11.34 -31.09 23.43
CA THR A 350 -11.07 -31.36 22.02
C THR A 350 -11.52 -30.19 21.16
N ILE A 351 -10.81 -29.95 20.06
CA ILE A 351 -11.18 -28.97 19.04
C ILE A 351 -11.25 -29.64 17.68
N ARG A 352 -12.24 -29.22 16.88
CA ARG A 352 -12.45 -29.71 15.53
C ARG A 352 -11.86 -28.75 14.51
N VAL A 353 -11.00 -29.27 13.63
CA VAL A 353 -10.32 -28.51 12.58
C VAL A 353 -11.32 -28.06 11.51
N TYR A 354 -11.27 -26.77 11.19
CA TYR A 354 -12.11 -26.14 10.19
C TYR A 354 -11.25 -25.63 9.04
N ASN A 355 -11.55 -26.08 7.82
CA ASN A 355 -10.98 -25.52 6.60
C ASN A 355 -11.99 -24.53 6.01
N ALA A 356 -11.55 -23.30 5.74
CA ALA A 356 -12.44 -22.25 5.23
C ALA A 356 -12.75 -22.47 3.73
N GLU A 357 -11.88 -23.14 2.98
CA GLU A 357 -12.13 -23.48 1.58
C GLU A 357 -13.29 -24.46 1.44
N ARG A 358 -14.40 -24.00 0.84
CA ARG A 358 -15.61 -24.83 0.63
C ARG A 358 -15.32 -26.12 -0.13
N ALA A 359 -14.48 -26.05 -1.16
CA ALA A 359 -14.09 -27.21 -1.95
C ALA A 359 -13.37 -28.28 -1.11
N CYS A 360 -12.65 -27.88 -0.05
CA CYS A 360 -11.95 -28.78 0.87
C CYS A 360 -12.84 -29.31 2.00
N ARG A 361 -14.00 -28.67 2.25
CA ARG A 361 -15.00 -29.16 3.22
C ARG A 361 -15.87 -30.28 2.67
N GLU A 362 -16.16 -30.23 1.38
CA GLU A 362 -17.08 -31.16 0.70
C GLU A 362 -16.34 -32.41 0.16
N GLN A 363 -15.04 -32.57 0.44
CA GLN A 363 -14.21 -33.68 -0.02
C GLN A 363 -13.87 -34.65 1.12
N PRO A 364 -14.29 -35.93 1.04
CA PRO A 364 -13.96 -36.94 2.05
C PRO A 364 -12.49 -37.43 1.96
N ASP A 365 -11.84 -37.22 0.81
CA ASP A 365 -10.46 -37.66 0.59
C ASP A 365 -9.46 -36.64 1.16
N ARG A 366 -8.49 -37.11 1.96
CA ARG A 366 -7.39 -36.30 2.54
C ARG A 366 -6.38 -35.85 1.48
N ARG A 367 -6.83 -35.02 0.54
CA ARG A 367 -5.97 -34.48 -0.54
C ARG A 367 -4.86 -33.61 0.06
N PRO A 368 -3.61 -33.70 -0.45
CA PRO A 368 -2.51 -32.89 0.05
C PRO A 368 -2.78 -31.37 0.00
N GLY A 369 -3.45 -30.90 -1.05
CA GLY A 369 -3.81 -29.48 -1.23
C GLY A 369 -4.86 -28.93 -0.26
N CYS A 370 -5.61 -29.80 0.43
CA CYS A 370 -6.62 -29.42 1.41
C CYS A 370 -6.14 -29.56 2.87
N SER A 371 -4.85 -29.86 3.04
CA SER A 371 -4.25 -30.06 4.35
C SER A 371 -3.83 -28.72 4.96
N LEU A 372 -3.98 -28.57 6.27
CA LEU A 372 -3.59 -27.39 7.04
C LEU A 372 -2.29 -27.68 7.81
N GLY A 373 -1.42 -26.68 7.90
CA GLY A 373 -0.26 -26.71 8.78
C GLY A 373 -0.63 -26.39 10.23
N LEU A 374 0.26 -26.73 11.17
CA LEU A 374 0.18 -26.29 12.56
C LEU A 374 1.45 -25.51 12.90
N ALA A 375 1.32 -24.38 13.59
CA ALA A 375 2.45 -23.51 13.88
C ALA A 375 3.33 -24.09 15.00
N ILE A 376 4.64 -23.84 14.92
CA ILE A 376 5.60 -24.18 15.98
C ILE A 376 5.52 -23.14 17.10
N ASP A 377 5.57 -21.85 16.74
CA ASP A 377 5.45 -20.71 17.65
C ASP A 377 4.29 -19.80 17.22
N PRO A 378 3.25 -19.62 18.07
CA PRO A 378 2.06 -18.87 17.72
C PRO A 378 2.29 -17.36 17.73
N THR A 379 3.45 -16.86 18.16
CA THR A 379 3.80 -15.42 18.18
C THR A 379 4.66 -15.00 16.99
N ARG A 380 5.06 -15.95 16.13
CA ARG A 380 5.87 -15.70 14.95
C ARG A 380 5.01 -15.76 13.67
N PRO A 381 5.46 -15.10 12.58
CA PRO A 381 4.77 -15.16 11.29
C PRO A 381 4.49 -16.60 10.85
N TYR A 382 3.28 -16.84 10.37
CA TYR A 382 2.83 -18.16 9.91
C TYR A 382 3.37 -18.47 8.50
N LYS A 383 4.64 -18.84 8.45
CA LYS A 383 5.41 -19.18 7.24
C LYS A 383 5.92 -20.61 7.29
N ALA A 384 6.41 -21.13 6.18
CA ALA A 384 6.87 -22.52 6.05
C ALA A 384 7.92 -22.92 7.10
N GLU A 385 8.78 -21.99 7.52
CA GLU A 385 9.79 -22.22 8.56
C GLU A 385 9.23 -22.33 10.00
N ASN A 386 7.97 -21.92 10.22
CA ASN A 386 7.29 -21.91 11.52
C ASN A 386 6.12 -22.90 11.57
N VAL A 387 6.11 -23.93 10.72
CA VAL A 387 5.03 -24.92 10.62
C VAL A 387 5.60 -26.33 10.78
N VAL A 388 4.95 -27.16 11.60
CA VAL A 388 5.35 -28.57 11.75
C VAL A 388 5.05 -29.35 10.46
N PRO A 389 5.82 -30.41 10.14
CA PRO A 389 5.56 -31.21 8.94
C PRO A 389 4.24 -31.98 9.00
N THR A 390 3.77 -32.33 10.20
CA THR A 390 2.46 -32.95 10.42
C THR A 390 1.34 -32.06 9.88
N ARG A 391 0.44 -32.65 9.10
CA ARG A 391 -0.71 -31.95 8.51
C ARG A 391 -2.01 -32.44 9.10
N VAL A 392 -3.00 -31.56 9.14
CA VAL A 392 -4.36 -31.86 9.60
C VAL A 392 -5.38 -31.48 8.53
N TRP A 393 -6.54 -32.12 8.53
CA TRP A 393 -7.61 -31.92 7.54
C TRP A 393 -8.89 -31.43 8.19
N HIS A 394 -9.82 -30.94 7.36
CA HIS A 394 -11.15 -30.58 7.83
C HIS A 394 -11.79 -31.74 8.61
N ASP A 395 -12.45 -31.40 9.72
CA ASP A 395 -13.11 -32.30 10.65
C ASP A 395 -12.20 -33.22 11.48
N ASP A 396 -10.87 -33.12 11.36
CA ASP A 396 -9.95 -33.74 12.30
C ASP A 396 -10.22 -33.22 13.73
N VAL A 397 -10.21 -34.13 14.70
CA VAL A 397 -10.42 -33.83 16.12
C VAL A 397 -9.08 -33.90 16.83
N LEU A 398 -8.65 -32.77 17.38
CA LEU A 398 -7.37 -32.65 18.09
C LEU A 398 -7.62 -32.41 19.57
N THR A 399 -6.78 -32.99 20.42
CA THR A 399 -6.77 -32.67 21.86
C THR A 399 -6.05 -31.35 22.08
N THR A 400 -6.66 -30.43 22.85
CA THR A 400 -6.09 -29.13 23.19
C THR A 400 -5.93 -28.98 24.70
N ASP A 401 -4.84 -28.34 25.10
CA ASP A 401 -4.55 -28.11 26.53
C ASP A 401 -4.98 -26.72 26.97
N CYS A 402 -4.61 -25.70 26.19
CA CYS A 402 -4.80 -24.30 26.56
C CYS A 402 -4.82 -23.38 25.32
N GLN A 403 -5.22 -22.12 25.53
CA GLN A 403 -5.25 -21.09 24.50
C GLN A 403 -4.48 -19.82 24.89
N ILE A 404 -3.96 -19.09 23.91
CA ILE A 404 -3.40 -17.75 24.09
C ILE A 404 -4.21 -16.73 23.26
N PRO A 405 -4.52 -15.53 23.79
CA PRO A 405 -5.30 -14.52 23.07
C PRO A 405 -4.47 -13.53 22.23
N HIS A 406 -3.14 -13.54 22.39
CA HIS A 406 -2.20 -12.56 21.81
C HIS A 406 -1.11 -13.21 20.94
N GLY A 407 -1.48 -14.19 20.11
CA GLY A 407 -0.58 -14.69 19.08
C GLY A 407 -0.60 -13.83 17.81
N GLU A 408 0.23 -14.21 16.85
CA GLU A 408 0.30 -13.65 15.50
C GLU A 408 -1.10 -13.65 14.88
N LEU A 409 -1.46 -12.55 14.23
CA LEU A 409 -2.76 -12.40 13.60
C LEU A 409 -2.87 -13.34 12.40
N ILE A 410 -3.81 -14.29 12.46
CA ILE A 410 -4.16 -15.13 11.31
C ILE A 410 -5.47 -14.68 10.71
N ILE A 411 -5.45 -14.59 9.39
CA ILE A 411 -6.59 -14.32 8.54
C ILE A 411 -6.80 -15.58 7.70
N ASP A 412 -7.98 -16.20 7.77
CA ASP A 412 -8.32 -17.32 6.90
C ASP A 412 -8.77 -16.84 5.50
N GLU A 413 -9.04 -17.77 4.58
CA GLU A 413 -9.45 -17.44 3.21
C GLU A 413 -10.88 -16.83 3.12
N GLU A 414 -11.65 -16.90 4.21
CA GLU A 414 -12.97 -16.25 4.36
C GLU A 414 -12.85 -14.90 5.12
N ASP A 415 -11.62 -14.45 5.40
CA ASP A 415 -11.27 -13.20 6.08
C ASP A 415 -11.75 -13.12 7.54
N HIS A 416 -11.93 -14.28 8.19
CA HIS A 416 -12.03 -14.33 9.63
C HIS A 416 -10.65 -14.09 10.24
N ARG A 417 -10.62 -13.22 11.24
CA ARG A 417 -9.39 -12.78 11.90
C ARG A 417 -9.34 -13.29 13.33
N SER A 418 -8.19 -13.82 13.74
CA SER A 418 -7.97 -14.21 15.13
C SER A 418 -6.51 -14.07 15.51
N THR A 419 -6.29 -13.46 16.68
CA THR A 419 -5.04 -13.55 17.44
C THR A 419 -5.07 -14.68 18.48
N HIS A 420 -6.20 -15.40 18.57
CA HIS A 420 -6.34 -16.55 19.46
C HIS A 420 -5.79 -17.81 18.81
N TRP A 421 -4.99 -18.55 19.59
CA TRP A 421 -4.36 -19.80 19.19
C TRP A 421 -4.56 -20.88 20.25
N PHE A 422 -4.76 -22.11 19.81
CA PHE A 422 -4.92 -23.29 20.64
C PHE A 422 -3.67 -24.17 20.58
N ARG A 423 -3.18 -24.62 21.74
CA ARG A 423 -2.09 -25.58 21.82
C ARG A 423 -2.64 -26.99 21.67
N VAL A 424 -2.31 -27.66 20.58
CA VAL A 424 -2.83 -28.99 20.20
C VAL A 424 -1.76 -30.08 20.27
N HIS A 425 -2.17 -31.29 20.62
CA HIS A 425 -1.31 -32.48 20.53
C HIS A 425 -1.32 -33.06 19.13
N LEU A 426 -0.13 -33.42 18.63
CA LEU A 426 -0.01 -34.05 17.32
C LEU A 426 -0.38 -35.54 17.41
N PRO A 427 -1.21 -36.06 16.49
CA PRO A 427 -1.49 -37.49 16.46
C PRO A 427 -0.20 -38.28 16.15
N PRO A 428 0.03 -39.44 16.79
CA PRO A 428 1.21 -40.24 16.51
C PRO A 428 1.23 -40.65 15.03
N HIS A 429 2.35 -40.40 14.34
CA HIS A 429 2.53 -40.59 12.89
C HIS A 429 1.87 -41.87 12.36
N SER A 430 0.91 -41.72 11.43
CA SER A 430 0.61 -42.75 10.44
C SER A 430 1.45 -42.49 9.19
N ALA A 431 2.16 -43.53 8.74
CA ALA A 431 3.13 -43.50 7.64
C ALA A 431 2.54 -42.92 6.32
N PRO A 432 3.37 -42.31 5.44
CA PRO A 432 2.90 -41.75 4.18
C PRO A 432 2.33 -42.84 3.24
N PRO A 433 1.30 -42.54 2.43
CA PRO A 433 0.72 -43.50 1.50
C PRO A 433 1.71 -43.80 0.35
N ALA A 434 1.74 -45.07 -0.08
CA ALA A 434 2.59 -45.54 -1.17
C ALA A 434 2.33 -44.79 -2.49
N PRO A 435 3.36 -44.54 -3.31
CA PRO A 435 3.18 -43.91 -4.62
C PRO A 435 2.34 -44.82 -5.52
N GLY A 436 1.27 -44.25 -6.11
CA GLY A 436 0.41 -44.92 -7.09
C GLY A 436 1.16 -45.27 -8.39
N PRO A 437 0.60 -46.17 -9.22
CA PRO A 437 1.28 -46.68 -10.40
C PRO A 437 1.48 -45.59 -11.48
N PRO A 438 2.57 -45.66 -12.26
CA PRO A 438 2.85 -44.66 -13.29
C PRO A 438 1.85 -44.74 -14.45
N ALA A 439 1.47 -43.57 -14.98
CA ALA A 439 0.66 -43.43 -16.19
C ALA A 439 1.45 -43.88 -17.45
N PRO A 440 0.78 -44.42 -18.48
CA PRO A 440 1.44 -44.97 -19.67
C PRO A 440 2.14 -43.90 -20.50
N SER A 441 3.38 -44.23 -20.89
CA SER A 441 4.29 -43.43 -21.71
C SER A 441 3.76 -43.18 -23.11
N ALA A 442 3.70 -41.90 -23.52
CA ALA A 442 3.68 -41.53 -24.93
C ALA A 442 5.12 -41.58 -25.49
N SER A 443 5.33 -42.35 -26.56
CA SER A 443 6.61 -42.48 -27.26
C SER A 443 7.14 -41.13 -27.80
N PRO A 444 8.45 -40.86 -27.72
CA PRO A 444 9.04 -39.63 -28.23
C PRO A 444 9.36 -39.71 -29.73
N ALA A 445 9.19 -38.60 -30.44
CA ALA A 445 9.82 -38.36 -31.75
C ALA A 445 11.33 -38.10 -31.58
N PRO A 446 12.20 -38.50 -32.53
CA PRO A 446 13.64 -38.51 -32.32
C PRO A 446 14.27 -37.14 -32.58
N GLY A 447 15.22 -36.75 -31.71
CA GLY A 447 16.30 -35.82 -32.08
C GLY A 447 16.38 -34.54 -31.27
N PHE A 448 16.73 -34.60 -29.99
CA PHE A 448 17.50 -33.57 -29.26
C PHE A 448 18.17 -34.22 -28.03
N PRO A 449 19.44 -33.90 -27.70
CA PRO A 449 20.12 -34.47 -26.53
C PRO A 449 19.61 -33.85 -25.23
N ALA A 450 19.43 -34.69 -24.19
CA ALA A 450 18.96 -34.27 -22.87
C ALA A 450 20.04 -33.56 -22.04
N PRO A 451 19.71 -32.55 -21.22
CA PRO A 451 20.65 -31.95 -20.28
C PRO A 451 20.84 -32.85 -19.04
N SER A 452 22.08 -32.92 -18.57
CA SER A 452 22.54 -33.64 -17.37
C SER A 452 21.90 -33.12 -16.08
N GLN A 453 21.32 -34.00 -15.27
CA GLN A 453 20.88 -33.70 -13.90
C GLN A 453 22.08 -33.59 -12.94
N PRO A 454 22.09 -32.64 -12.00
CA PRO A 454 23.06 -32.62 -10.90
C PRO A 454 22.71 -33.67 -9.82
N PRO A 455 23.68 -34.13 -9.01
CA PRO A 455 23.45 -35.16 -8.00
C PRO A 455 22.61 -34.64 -6.82
N PRO A 456 21.91 -35.53 -6.09
CA PRO A 456 21.06 -35.13 -4.97
C PRO A 456 21.91 -34.63 -3.79
N ALA A 457 21.53 -33.46 -3.26
CA ALA A 457 22.14 -32.91 -2.05
C ALA A 457 21.84 -33.79 -0.83
N ALA A 458 22.88 -33.99 0.00
CA ALA A 458 22.86 -34.80 1.21
C ALA A 458 21.81 -34.33 2.23
N GLY A 459 21.15 -35.31 2.88
CA GLY A 459 20.06 -35.11 3.83
C GLY A 459 20.48 -34.34 5.09
N LEU A 460 19.69 -33.32 5.42
CA LEU A 460 19.70 -32.65 6.72
C LEU A 460 19.13 -33.59 7.81
N PRO A 461 19.60 -33.49 9.07
CA PRO A 461 19.16 -34.37 10.14
C PRO A 461 17.68 -34.15 10.47
N VAL A 462 16.93 -35.25 10.58
CA VAL A 462 15.52 -35.26 10.99
C VAL A 462 15.44 -34.77 12.44
N ARG A 463 15.05 -33.51 12.62
CA ARG A 463 14.65 -33.00 13.94
C ARG A 463 13.43 -33.82 14.39
N SER A 464 13.49 -34.38 15.60
CA SER A 464 12.33 -35.01 16.24
C SER A 464 11.18 -34.00 16.25
N GLU A 465 10.04 -34.36 15.66
CA GLU A 465 8.86 -33.48 15.64
C GLU A 465 8.41 -33.17 17.08
N PRO A 466 8.01 -31.93 17.36
CA PRO A 466 7.47 -31.58 18.67
C PRO A 466 6.16 -32.35 18.90
N SER A 467 5.90 -32.83 20.12
CA SER A 467 4.65 -33.54 20.44
C SER A 467 3.41 -32.64 20.45
N VAL A 468 3.62 -31.32 20.39
CA VAL A 468 2.59 -30.27 20.44
C VAL A 468 2.87 -29.19 19.41
N ALA A 469 1.80 -28.59 18.88
CA ALA A 469 1.85 -27.47 17.95
C ALA A 469 0.67 -26.51 18.20
N TRP A 470 0.51 -25.48 17.37
CA TRP A 470 -0.50 -24.45 17.55
C TRP A 470 -1.45 -24.34 16.35
N LEU A 471 -2.76 -24.35 16.63
CA LEU A 471 -3.83 -24.16 15.66
C LEU A 471 -4.51 -22.80 15.89
N PRO A 472 -4.62 -21.92 14.89
CA PRO A 472 -5.28 -20.64 15.07
C PRO A 472 -6.80 -20.82 15.16
N ALA A 473 -7.47 -20.01 15.97
CA ALA A 473 -8.89 -20.21 16.27
C ALA A 473 -9.83 -20.05 15.06
N VAL A 474 -9.41 -19.33 14.02
CA VAL A 474 -10.12 -19.25 12.72
C VAL A 474 -10.24 -20.61 12.02
N ARG A 475 -9.40 -21.58 12.40
CA ARG A 475 -9.44 -22.96 11.91
C ARG A 475 -10.13 -23.91 12.87
N THR A 476 -11.06 -23.42 13.70
CA THR A 476 -11.81 -24.25 14.66
C THR A 476 -13.30 -23.93 14.62
N ARG A 477 -14.16 -24.96 14.77
CA ARG A 477 -15.63 -24.81 14.72
C ARG A 477 -16.36 -24.82 16.07
N GLU A 478 -15.71 -25.26 17.14
CA GLU A 478 -16.33 -25.35 18.48
C GLU A 478 -15.42 -24.72 19.54
N ARG A 479 -15.94 -23.71 20.23
CA ARG A 479 -15.28 -23.06 21.37
C ARG A 479 -15.76 -23.72 22.66
N ALA A 480 -15.22 -24.91 22.96
CA ALA A 480 -15.25 -25.37 24.34
C ALA A 480 -14.43 -24.39 25.22
N ALA A 481 -14.73 -24.31 26.51
CA ALA A 481 -14.03 -23.44 27.45
C ALA A 481 -12.59 -23.94 27.69
N VAL A 482 -11.71 -23.75 26.70
CA VAL A 482 -10.28 -24.07 26.78
C VAL A 482 -9.62 -23.06 27.74
N PRO A 483 -8.90 -23.50 28.78
CA PRO A 483 -8.26 -22.58 29.72
C PRO A 483 -7.13 -21.79 29.05
N HIS A 484 -6.77 -20.62 29.60
CA HIS A 484 -5.61 -19.87 29.13
C HIS A 484 -4.31 -20.57 29.52
N CYS A 485 -3.30 -20.53 28.65
CA CYS A 485 -1.96 -20.99 29.01
C CYS A 485 -1.39 -20.05 30.08
N PHE A 486 -0.90 -20.59 31.21
CA PHE A 486 -0.30 -19.83 32.30
C PHE A 486 1.03 -19.16 31.90
#